data_AF-A0A920MYQ2-F1
#
_entry.id   AF-A0A920MYQ2-F1
#
_cell.length_a   1.000
_cell.length_b   1.000
_cell.length_c   1.000
_cell.angle_alpha   90.00
_cell.angle_beta   90.00
_cell.angle_gamma   90.00
#
_symmetry.space_group_name_H-M   'P 1'
#
loop_
_entity.id
_entity.type
_entity.pdbx_description
1 polymer ?
#
loop_
_entity_poly.entity_id
_entity_poly.type
_entity_poly.pdbx_seq_one_letter_code
_entity_poly.pdbx_strand_id
1 'polypeptide(L)'
;MTRRDTVWLAVVLVTAGGCSHLVETRSVNRFTGAFEDRDIAALREATTSEFQQKALRDKTAVDAMGLLELPEGKVKVAEVEEISTDRRRVKVEIGSTSAAKKKLTFELSRDGKSGAWLVDDLLLKQSRRGTTVTRSATDLMDLLLSVHEFQRDWQSGDRKKLLGSTSEGFSKKLAEIPASYLAKLATRVAVSDGRTFSSRPRASLDKGTAQVRYNGPEGETVLALIQESKQWRVDDIVFSANSTSRQPESVRLLASVVSRATGFLDAFNRADRQSLQANASTSFYNNCLARADLNEVQLPGSTAIDGTTEVRLQKTFSDIVIKQSAGLVRLSLEREPASDPKDTSVRGFRVAEVTMVDFGTQQERRLSAVFTAHARMRLFLTAVRKNDLPALRHNSSSDFNNRVWKQVTPVLLPEILNWPSRMRSPTCWGPFSKGRSPRSPSHRGHRH
;
A
#
# COMPACT_ATOMS: atom_id res chain seq x y z
N MET A 1 -29.19 -45.59 -88.72
CA MET A 1 -28.37 -46.20 -87.64
C MET A 1 -26.92 -45.84 -87.88
N THR A 2 -26.40 -44.83 -87.20
CA THR A 2 -24.95 -44.53 -87.12
C THR A 2 -24.72 -43.56 -85.97
N ARG A 3 -23.95 -44.02 -84.98
CA ARG A 3 -23.44 -43.28 -83.82
C ARG A 3 -22.67 -42.03 -84.29
N ARG A 4 -22.89 -40.90 -83.63
CA ARG A 4 -21.99 -39.74 -83.67
C ARG A 4 -21.55 -39.42 -82.25
N ASP A 5 -20.29 -39.71 -81.99
CA ASP A 5 -19.58 -39.42 -80.75
C ASP A 5 -19.46 -37.91 -80.57
N THR A 6 -19.96 -37.41 -79.44
CA THR A 6 -19.87 -36.01 -79.05
C THR A 6 -18.70 -35.87 -78.08
N VAL A 7 -17.57 -35.34 -78.58
CA VAL A 7 -16.38 -35.05 -77.78
C VAL A 7 -16.65 -33.80 -76.94
N TRP A 8 -16.64 -33.98 -75.62
CA TRP A 8 -16.66 -32.91 -74.63
C TRP A 8 -15.30 -32.20 -74.58
N LEU A 9 -15.26 -30.92 -74.94
CA LEU A 9 -14.11 -30.05 -74.72
C LEU A 9 -14.22 -29.46 -73.30
N ALA A 10 -13.48 -30.06 -72.37
CA ALA A 10 -13.30 -29.52 -71.03
C ALA A 10 -12.38 -28.29 -71.08
N VAL A 11 -12.97 -27.10 -70.92
CA VAL A 11 -12.24 -25.86 -70.66
C VAL A 11 -11.77 -25.91 -69.21
N VAL A 12 -10.50 -26.27 -69.01
CA VAL A 12 -9.81 -26.13 -67.72
C VAL A 12 -9.54 -24.65 -67.49
N LEU A 13 -10.41 -24.00 -66.72
CA LEU A 13 -10.18 -22.68 -66.14
C LEU A 13 -9.07 -22.81 -65.08
N VAL A 14 -7.82 -22.62 -65.51
CA VAL A 14 -6.69 -22.36 -64.63
C VAL A 14 -6.82 -20.92 -64.11
N THR A 15 -7.53 -20.72 -62.99
CA THR A 15 -7.41 -19.47 -62.23
C THR A 15 -6.19 -19.56 -61.34
N ALA A 16 -5.20 -18.74 -61.65
CA ALA A 16 -3.91 -18.61 -60.99
C ALA A 16 -4.02 -18.39 -59.47
N GLY A 17 -3.37 -19.25 -58.70
CA GLY A 17 -3.17 -19.11 -57.25
C GLY A 17 -2.02 -18.16 -56.90
N GLY A 18 -2.09 -16.90 -57.35
CA GLY A 18 -1.09 -15.87 -57.05
C GLY A 18 -1.75 -14.57 -56.58
N CYS A 19 -1.40 -14.12 -55.36
CA CYS A 19 -1.94 -12.96 -54.63
C CYS A 19 -3.22 -13.19 -53.79
N SER A 20 -3.39 -14.36 -53.18
CA SER A 20 -4.30 -14.47 -52.03
C SER A 20 -3.73 -13.61 -50.88
N HIS A 21 -4.54 -12.71 -50.31
CA HIS A 21 -4.24 -11.87 -49.13
C HIS A 21 -3.46 -10.55 -49.32
N LEU A 22 -3.56 -9.88 -50.48
CA LEU A 22 -2.89 -8.59 -50.72
C LEU A 22 -3.34 -7.48 -49.76
N VAL A 23 -4.63 -7.40 -49.45
CA VAL A 23 -5.20 -6.36 -48.58
C VAL A 23 -4.73 -6.53 -47.13
N GLU A 24 -4.72 -7.77 -46.63
CA GLU A 24 -4.25 -8.12 -45.29
C GLU A 24 -2.75 -7.86 -45.17
N THR A 25 -1.98 -8.27 -46.19
CA THR A 25 -0.53 -8.01 -46.23
C THR A 25 -0.23 -6.52 -46.17
N ARG A 26 -0.96 -5.70 -46.95
CA ARG A 26 -0.79 -4.24 -46.95
C ARG A 26 -1.14 -3.61 -45.60
N SER A 27 -2.24 -4.05 -44.99
CA SER A 27 -2.73 -3.52 -43.71
C SER A 27 -1.75 -3.84 -42.58
N VAL A 28 -1.29 -5.09 -42.49
CA VAL A 28 -0.29 -5.49 -41.48
C VAL A 28 1.05 -4.80 -41.73
N ASN A 29 1.54 -4.71 -42.97
CA ASN A 29 2.80 -4.01 -43.28
C ASN A 29 2.75 -2.52 -42.91
N ARG A 30 1.61 -1.85 -43.13
CA ARG A 30 1.45 -0.44 -42.74
C ARG A 30 1.59 -0.27 -41.22
N PHE A 31 0.95 -1.15 -40.45
CA PHE A 31 1.06 -1.15 -39.00
C PHE A 31 2.47 -1.48 -38.51
N THR A 32 3.08 -2.58 -39.00
CA THR A 32 4.40 -3.02 -38.53
C THR A 32 5.49 -2.02 -38.93
N GLY A 33 5.42 -1.45 -40.13
CA GLY A 33 6.35 -0.39 -40.55
C GLY A 33 6.22 0.86 -39.68
N ALA A 34 5.00 1.33 -39.43
CA ALA A 34 4.77 2.48 -38.55
C ALA A 34 5.22 2.20 -37.09
N PHE A 35 5.12 0.95 -36.63
CA PHE A 35 5.63 0.52 -35.33
C PHE A 35 7.16 0.53 -35.28
N GLU A 36 7.83 -0.03 -36.28
CA GLU A 36 9.29 -0.06 -36.42
C GLU A 36 9.86 1.37 -36.50
N ASP A 37 9.22 2.25 -37.28
CA ASP A 37 9.60 3.65 -37.45
C ASP A 37 9.22 4.53 -36.25
N ARG A 38 8.49 3.99 -35.26
CA ARG A 38 7.99 4.72 -34.08
C ARG A 38 7.12 5.93 -34.43
N ASP A 39 6.42 5.88 -35.57
CA ASP A 39 5.56 6.95 -36.06
C ASP A 39 4.13 6.80 -35.52
N ILE A 40 3.81 7.57 -34.48
CA ILE A 40 2.48 7.56 -33.86
C ILE A 40 1.38 8.04 -34.81
N ALA A 41 1.68 8.95 -35.75
CA ALA A 41 0.69 9.44 -36.70
C ALA A 41 0.34 8.35 -37.71
N ALA A 42 1.36 7.70 -38.30
CA ALA A 42 1.16 6.58 -39.21
C ALA A 42 0.48 5.38 -38.51
N LEU A 43 0.81 5.10 -37.24
CA LEU A 43 0.14 4.06 -36.44
C LEU A 43 -1.35 4.37 -36.26
N ARG A 44 -1.71 5.62 -35.98
CA ARG A 44 -3.11 6.02 -35.88
C ARG A 44 -3.84 5.79 -37.20
N GLU A 45 -3.25 6.14 -38.33
CA GLU A 45 -3.87 5.89 -39.64
C GLU A 45 -3.98 4.41 -40.00
N ALA A 46 -3.15 3.55 -39.41
CA ALA A 46 -3.13 2.11 -39.64
C ALA A 46 -4.04 1.32 -38.68
N THR A 47 -4.65 1.98 -37.69
CA THR A 47 -5.40 1.32 -36.60
C THR A 47 -6.82 1.86 -36.43
N THR A 48 -7.70 1.05 -35.83
CA THR A 48 -9.09 1.44 -35.57
C THR A 48 -9.20 2.53 -34.49
N SER A 49 -10.35 3.21 -34.44
CA SER A 49 -10.59 4.26 -33.43
C SER A 49 -10.52 3.74 -31.99
N GLU A 50 -10.90 2.47 -31.75
CA GLU A 50 -10.79 1.86 -30.42
C GLU A 50 -9.32 1.66 -30.03
N PHE A 51 -8.51 1.09 -30.92
CA PHE A 51 -7.07 0.95 -30.72
C PHE A 51 -6.42 2.31 -30.44
N GLN A 52 -6.78 3.34 -31.22
CA GLN A 52 -6.26 4.68 -31.03
C GLN A 52 -6.56 5.27 -29.65
N GLN A 53 -7.81 5.12 -29.18
CA GLN A 53 -8.26 5.67 -27.89
C GLN A 53 -7.69 4.93 -26.68
N LYS A 54 -7.36 3.65 -26.83
CA LYS A 54 -6.84 2.81 -25.74
C LYS A 54 -5.32 2.72 -25.75
N ALA A 55 -4.74 2.33 -26.88
CA ALA A 55 -3.33 1.99 -27.01
C ALA A 55 -2.45 3.13 -27.53
N LEU A 56 -3.02 4.16 -28.18
CA LEU A 56 -2.29 5.31 -28.75
C LEU A 56 -2.80 6.68 -28.25
N ARG A 57 -3.32 6.72 -27.01
CA ARG A 57 -4.00 7.92 -26.48
C ARG A 57 -3.07 9.09 -26.20
N ASP A 58 -1.79 8.84 -25.97
CA ASP A 58 -0.78 9.88 -25.82
C ASP A 58 0.58 9.46 -26.41
N LYS A 59 1.50 10.42 -26.51
CA LYS A 59 2.82 10.25 -27.15
C LYS A 59 3.71 9.18 -26.51
N THR A 60 3.52 8.89 -25.24
CA THR A 60 4.29 7.87 -24.48
C THR A 60 3.87 6.45 -24.83
N ALA A 61 2.78 6.27 -25.60
CA ALA A 61 2.39 4.99 -26.18
C ALA A 61 3.52 4.33 -26.97
N VAL A 62 4.35 5.10 -27.66
CA VAL A 62 5.50 4.59 -28.42
C VAL A 62 6.51 3.90 -27.49
N ASP A 63 6.79 4.47 -26.33
CA ASP A 63 7.70 3.87 -25.35
C ASP A 63 7.10 2.61 -24.72
N ALA A 64 5.80 2.64 -24.40
CA ALA A 64 5.08 1.47 -23.89
C ALA A 64 5.01 0.33 -24.92
N MET A 65 4.84 0.64 -26.20
CA MET A 65 4.81 -0.32 -27.30
C MET A 65 6.12 -1.08 -27.43
N GLY A 66 7.26 -0.44 -27.13
CA GLY A 66 8.56 -1.12 -27.07
C GLY A 66 8.61 -2.29 -26.07
N LEU A 67 7.71 -2.33 -25.08
CA LEU A 67 7.61 -3.44 -24.12
C LEU A 67 6.92 -4.69 -24.70
N LEU A 68 6.25 -4.58 -25.84
CA LEU A 68 5.60 -5.71 -26.51
C LEU A 68 6.61 -6.64 -27.21
N GLU A 69 7.85 -6.17 -27.41
CA GLU A 69 8.96 -6.91 -28.04
C GLU A 69 8.54 -7.59 -29.36
N LEU A 70 7.85 -6.83 -30.21
CA LEU A 70 7.41 -7.32 -31.52
C LEU A 70 8.62 -7.65 -32.40
N PRO A 71 8.58 -8.77 -33.14
CA PRO A 71 9.62 -9.11 -34.11
C PRO A 71 9.70 -8.07 -35.22
N GLU A 72 10.92 -7.76 -35.65
CA GLU A 72 11.20 -6.89 -36.80
C GLU A 72 11.33 -7.70 -38.10
N GLY A 73 11.06 -7.05 -39.23
CA GLY A 73 11.39 -7.55 -40.56
C GLY A 73 10.19 -7.92 -41.44
N LYS A 74 10.44 -8.71 -42.49
CA LYS A 74 9.43 -8.98 -43.52
C LYS A 74 8.24 -9.78 -42.96
N VAL A 75 7.04 -9.24 -43.17
CA VAL A 75 5.77 -9.91 -42.85
C VAL A 75 5.36 -10.84 -43.99
N LYS A 76 4.96 -12.05 -43.63
CA LYS A 76 4.28 -12.99 -44.53
C LYS A 76 2.96 -13.44 -43.93
N VAL A 77 1.85 -13.23 -44.64
CA VAL A 77 0.55 -13.77 -44.23
C VAL A 77 0.55 -15.28 -44.41
N ALA A 78 0.22 -16.01 -43.34
CA ALA A 78 0.17 -17.47 -43.31
C ALA A 78 -1.27 -17.99 -43.43
N GLU A 79 -2.22 -17.30 -42.80
CA GLU A 79 -3.62 -17.73 -42.75
C GLU A 79 -4.52 -16.51 -42.54
N VAL A 80 -5.68 -16.51 -43.21
CA VAL A 80 -6.74 -15.52 -42.99
C VAL A 80 -8.04 -16.24 -42.71
N GLU A 81 -8.64 -15.92 -41.57
CA GLU A 81 -9.94 -16.40 -41.12
C GLU A 81 -10.93 -15.23 -41.19
N GLU A 82 -12.01 -15.38 -41.97
CA GLU A 82 -13.09 -14.41 -42.01
C GLU A 82 -14.02 -14.63 -40.81
N ILE A 83 -14.08 -13.65 -39.90
CA ILE A 83 -14.95 -13.70 -38.72
C ILE A 83 -16.33 -13.15 -39.08
N SER A 84 -16.37 -12.07 -39.87
CA SER A 84 -17.56 -11.44 -40.43
C SER A 84 -17.19 -10.61 -41.66
N THR A 85 -18.18 -10.07 -42.37
CA THR A 85 -17.98 -9.20 -43.56
C THR A 85 -16.96 -8.09 -43.33
N ASP A 86 -16.96 -7.52 -42.13
CA ASP A 86 -16.11 -6.39 -41.73
C ASP A 86 -15.04 -6.76 -40.72
N ARG A 87 -14.80 -8.05 -40.43
CA ARG A 87 -13.75 -8.49 -39.49
C ARG A 87 -13.02 -9.74 -39.96
N ARG A 88 -11.69 -9.70 -39.88
CA ARG A 88 -10.81 -10.79 -40.27
C ARG A 88 -9.76 -11.04 -39.19
N ARG A 89 -9.40 -12.30 -38.99
CA ARG A 89 -8.25 -12.69 -38.19
C ARG A 89 -7.13 -13.17 -39.11
N VAL A 90 -5.96 -12.56 -38.96
CA VAL A 90 -4.83 -12.75 -39.87
C VAL A 90 -3.64 -13.28 -39.06
N LYS A 91 -3.22 -14.51 -39.35
CA LYS A 91 -2.00 -15.07 -38.76
C LYS A 91 -0.83 -14.76 -39.69
N VAL A 92 0.22 -14.18 -39.14
CA VAL A 92 1.41 -13.79 -39.90
C VAL A 92 2.67 -14.39 -39.31
N GLU A 93 3.66 -14.60 -40.17
CA GLU A 93 5.04 -14.90 -39.80
C GLU A 93 5.90 -13.67 -40.04
N ILE A 94 6.62 -13.21 -39.02
CA ILE A 94 7.54 -12.07 -39.11
C ILE A 94 8.95 -12.53 -38.75
N GLY A 95 9.92 -12.22 -39.61
CA GLY A 95 11.34 -12.46 -39.37
C GLY A 95 12.13 -12.80 -40.64
N SER A 96 13.44 -12.61 -40.58
CA SER A 96 14.35 -12.67 -41.73
C SER A 96 14.73 -14.10 -42.18
N THR A 97 14.66 -15.08 -41.27
CA THR A 97 15.03 -16.50 -41.54
C THR A 97 14.04 -17.46 -40.87
N SER A 98 13.85 -18.66 -41.44
CA SER A 98 12.87 -19.65 -40.95
C SER A 98 13.00 -20.02 -39.47
N ALA A 99 14.22 -19.97 -38.91
CA ALA A 99 14.48 -20.22 -37.48
C ALA A 99 14.15 -19.02 -36.57
N ALA A 100 14.04 -17.81 -37.13
CA ALA A 100 13.74 -16.57 -36.40
C ALA A 100 12.30 -16.09 -36.59
N LYS A 101 11.49 -16.79 -37.40
CA LYS A 101 10.10 -16.40 -37.67
C LYS A 101 9.24 -16.55 -36.42
N LYS A 102 8.71 -15.44 -35.92
CA LYS A 102 7.67 -15.43 -34.89
C LYS A 102 6.29 -15.37 -35.53
N LYS A 103 5.35 -16.13 -34.96
CA LYS A 103 3.95 -16.13 -35.38
C LYS A 103 3.17 -15.11 -34.55
N LEU A 104 2.52 -14.17 -35.22
CA LEU A 104 1.61 -13.21 -34.62
C LEU A 104 0.20 -13.40 -35.18
N THR A 105 -0.80 -12.91 -34.47
CA THR A 105 -2.20 -12.95 -34.89
C THR A 105 -2.80 -11.57 -34.75
N PHE A 106 -3.21 -10.99 -35.87
CA PHE A 106 -3.84 -9.68 -35.95
C PHE A 106 -5.35 -9.85 -36.11
N GLU A 107 -6.11 -8.96 -35.51
CA GLU A 107 -7.51 -8.75 -35.85
C GLU A 107 -7.61 -7.48 -36.69
N LEU A 108 -8.22 -7.60 -37.87
CA LEU A 108 -8.46 -6.50 -38.77
C LEU A 108 -9.96 -6.20 -38.81
N SER A 109 -10.29 -4.92 -38.74
CA SER A 109 -11.66 -4.43 -38.86
C SER A 109 -11.76 -3.43 -40.01
N ARG A 110 -12.87 -3.50 -40.75
CA ARG A 110 -13.13 -2.59 -41.85
C ARG A 110 -13.65 -1.26 -41.32
N ASP A 111 -12.98 -0.17 -41.66
CA ASP A 111 -13.42 1.17 -41.29
C ASP A 111 -14.66 1.58 -42.09
N GLY A 112 -15.74 1.93 -41.40
CA GLY A 112 -17.02 2.28 -42.03
C GLY A 112 -16.98 3.59 -42.83
N LYS A 113 -15.99 4.47 -42.58
CA LYS A 113 -15.87 5.76 -43.30
C LYS A 113 -15.01 5.65 -44.55
N SER A 114 -13.82 5.06 -44.43
CA SER A 114 -12.85 4.95 -45.53
C SER A 114 -12.94 3.63 -46.31
N GLY A 115 -13.61 2.61 -45.76
CA GLY A 115 -13.64 1.26 -46.31
C GLY A 115 -12.31 0.51 -46.20
N ALA A 116 -11.29 1.12 -45.58
CA ALA A 116 -9.96 0.54 -45.39
C ALA A 116 -10.00 -0.57 -44.33
N TRP A 117 -9.13 -1.57 -44.49
CA TRP A 117 -8.88 -2.56 -43.45
C TRP A 117 -7.80 -2.02 -42.52
N LEU A 118 -8.15 -1.90 -41.24
CA LEU A 118 -7.27 -1.35 -40.21
C LEU A 118 -7.00 -2.42 -39.15
N VAL A 119 -5.84 -2.32 -38.49
CA VAL A 119 -5.53 -3.18 -37.35
C VAL A 119 -6.41 -2.76 -36.18
N ASP A 120 -7.23 -3.70 -35.72
CA ASP A 120 -8.11 -3.54 -34.57
C ASP A 120 -7.43 -4.01 -33.29
N ASP A 121 -6.72 -5.13 -33.36
CA ASP A 121 -5.94 -5.64 -32.24
C ASP A 121 -4.80 -6.57 -32.69
N LEU A 122 -3.87 -6.82 -31.76
CA LEU A 122 -2.80 -7.80 -31.88
C LEU A 122 -2.89 -8.80 -30.71
N LEU A 123 -3.09 -10.07 -31.03
CA LEU A 123 -3.22 -11.14 -30.05
C LEU A 123 -1.85 -11.74 -29.71
N LEU A 124 -1.36 -11.43 -28.52
CA LEU A 124 -0.07 -11.87 -28.01
C LEU A 124 -0.22 -13.17 -27.22
N LYS A 125 0.44 -14.24 -27.68
CA LYS A 125 0.51 -15.50 -26.93
C LYS A 125 1.66 -15.45 -25.91
N GLN A 126 1.32 -15.62 -24.64
CA GLN A 126 2.29 -15.69 -23.55
C GLN A 126 2.13 -17.04 -22.84
N SER A 127 3.16 -17.88 -22.91
CA SER A 127 3.23 -19.15 -22.17
C SER A 127 4.03 -18.98 -20.90
N ARG A 128 3.46 -19.39 -19.75
CA ARG A 128 4.18 -19.42 -18.46
C ARG A 128 3.75 -20.66 -17.68
N ARG A 129 4.74 -21.45 -17.24
CA ARG A 129 4.52 -22.68 -16.43
C ARG A 129 3.49 -23.65 -17.06
N GLY A 130 3.56 -23.85 -18.37
CA GLY A 130 2.68 -24.78 -19.10
C GLY A 130 1.30 -24.22 -19.49
N THR A 131 0.89 -23.06 -18.96
CA THR A 131 -0.33 -22.37 -19.39
C THR A 131 -0.02 -21.34 -20.45
N THR A 132 -0.72 -21.38 -21.58
CA THR A 132 -0.64 -20.36 -22.64
C THR A 132 -1.86 -19.47 -22.55
N VAL A 133 -1.63 -18.17 -22.33
CA VAL A 133 -2.68 -17.15 -22.30
C VAL A 133 -2.50 -16.28 -23.54
N THR A 134 -3.60 -16.05 -24.26
CA THR A 134 -3.64 -15.05 -25.34
C THR A 134 -4.14 -13.74 -24.76
N ARG A 135 -3.44 -12.64 -25.05
CA ARG A 135 -3.74 -11.31 -24.53
C ARG A 135 -3.92 -10.33 -25.68
N SER A 136 -4.87 -9.42 -25.54
CA SER A 136 -5.00 -8.24 -26.39
C SER A 136 -3.82 -7.30 -26.15
N ALA A 137 -3.13 -6.88 -27.20
CA ALA A 137 -2.14 -5.81 -27.11
C ALA A 137 -2.82 -4.49 -26.76
N THR A 138 -4.02 -4.24 -27.26
CA THR A 138 -4.80 -3.03 -26.97
C THR A 138 -5.09 -2.88 -25.48
N ASP A 139 -5.60 -3.94 -24.84
CA ASP A 139 -5.89 -3.92 -23.40
C ASP A 139 -4.62 -3.84 -22.55
N LEU A 140 -3.54 -4.50 -22.98
CA LEU A 140 -2.25 -4.41 -22.31
C LEU A 140 -1.69 -2.99 -22.37
N MET A 141 -1.77 -2.34 -23.53
CA MET A 141 -1.31 -0.97 -23.72
C MET A 141 -2.13 0.03 -22.92
N ASP A 142 -3.47 -0.10 -22.92
CA ASP A 142 -4.36 0.71 -22.08
C ASP A 142 -3.95 0.65 -20.61
N LEU A 143 -3.68 -0.56 -20.10
CA LEU A 143 -3.21 -0.76 -18.73
C LEU A 143 -1.85 -0.09 -18.48
N LEU A 144 -0.86 -0.31 -19.37
CA LEU A 144 0.49 0.24 -19.20
C LEU A 144 0.50 1.78 -19.22
N LEU A 145 -0.29 2.38 -20.11
CA LEU A 145 -0.48 3.84 -20.16
C LEU A 145 -1.18 4.36 -18.91
N SER A 146 -2.18 3.64 -18.40
CA SER A 146 -2.86 4.00 -17.14
C SER A 146 -1.91 3.98 -15.95
N VAL A 147 -0.98 3.02 -15.92
CA VAL A 147 0.08 2.98 -14.90
C VAL A 147 1.03 4.17 -15.05
N HIS A 148 1.39 4.57 -16.26
CA HIS A 148 2.22 5.75 -16.49
C HIS A 148 1.55 7.05 -16.02
N GLU A 149 0.27 7.22 -16.34
CA GLU A 149 -0.54 8.35 -15.86
C GLU A 149 -0.62 8.38 -14.33
N PHE A 150 -0.88 7.23 -13.70
CA PHE A 150 -0.86 7.08 -12.25
C PHE A 150 0.50 7.50 -11.65
N GLN A 151 1.61 7.01 -12.22
CA GLN A 151 2.96 7.34 -11.74
C GLN A 151 3.23 8.85 -11.84
N ARG A 152 2.82 9.49 -12.94
CA ARG A 152 2.95 10.94 -13.12
C ARG A 152 2.12 11.72 -12.11
N ASP A 153 0.88 11.30 -11.88
CA ASP A 153 -0.02 11.96 -10.93
C ASP A 153 0.50 11.84 -9.49
N TRP A 154 1.03 10.67 -9.12
CA TRP A 154 1.68 10.45 -7.82
C TRP A 154 3.01 11.23 -7.69
N GLN A 155 3.82 11.30 -8.75
CA GLN A 155 5.05 12.08 -8.77
C GLN A 155 4.79 13.58 -8.55
N SER A 156 3.64 14.08 -9.01
CA SER A 156 3.31 15.50 -8.87
C SER A 156 3.16 15.97 -7.42
N GLY A 157 2.89 15.05 -6.49
CA GLY A 157 2.59 15.37 -5.09
C GLY A 157 1.24 16.09 -4.88
N ASP A 158 0.50 16.41 -5.96
CA ASP A 158 -0.80 17.04 -5.87
C ASP A 158 -1.84 16.05 -5.34
N ARG A 159 -2.41 16.36 -4.18
CA ARG A 159 -3.36 15.47 -3.50
C ARG A 159 -4.57 15.13 -4.37
N LYS A 160 -5.10 16.09 -5.13
CA LYS A 160 -6.30 15.86 -5.95
C LYS A 160 -6.01 14.90 -7.09
N LYS A 161 -4.88 15.06 -7.77
CA LYS A 161 -4.42 14.15 -8.84
C LYS A 161 -4.12 12.75 -8.29
N LEU A 162 -3.40 12.68 -7.17
CA LEU A 162 -3.07 11.41 -6.51
C LEU A 162 -4.34 10.63 -6.18
N LEU A 163 -5.31 11.25 -5.50
CA LEU A 163 -6.58 10.61 -5.17
C LEU A 163 -7.38 10.21 -6.44
N GLY A 164 -7.45 11.10 -7.43
CA GLY A 164 -8.17 10.87 -8.68
C GLY A 164 -7.59 9.78 -9.59
N SER A 165 -6.33 9.36 -9.36
CA SER A 165 -5.69 8.25 -10.08
C SER A 165 -5.91 6.87 -9.44
N THR A 166 -6.59 6.82 -8.28
CA THR A 166 -6.90 5.58 -7.55
C THR A 166 -8.37 5.20 -7.67
N SER A 167 -8.71 3.97 -7.29
CA SER A 167 -10.11 3.52 -7.22
C SER A 167 -10.89 4.31 -6.18
N GLU A 168 -12.22 4.35 -6.29
CA GLU A 168 -13.06 5.08 -5.33
C GLU A 168 -12.80 4.61 -3.89
N GLY A 169 -12.72 3.29 -3.69
CA GLY A 169 -12.47 2.67 -2.40
C GLY A 169 -11.09 2.99 -1.83
N PHE A 170 -10.05 3.03 -2.69
CA PHE A 170 -8.71 3.36 -2.24
C PHE A 170 -8.57 4.86 -1.94
N SER A 171 -9.12 5.69 -2.83
CA SER A 171 -9.12 7.15 -2.70
C SER A 171 -9.74 7.59 -1.38
N LYS A 172 -10.87 6.99 -0.97
CA LYS A 172 -11.51 7.29 0.32
C LYS A 172 -10.55 7.06 1.50
N LYS A 173 -9.83 5.94 1.51
CA LYS A 173 -8.84 5.63 2.57
C LYS A 173 -7.65 6.59 2.54
N LEU A 174 -7.13 6.92 1.37
CA LEU A 174 -6.03 7.88 1.22
C LEU A 174 -6.46 9.31 1.58
N ALA A 175 -7.73 9.66 1.41
CA ALA A 175 -8.26 10.97 1.79
C ALA A 175 -8.31 11.18 3.31
N GLU A 176 -8.34 10.09 4.10
CA GLU A 176 -8.39 10.14 5.57
C GLU A 176 -7.01 10.33 6.23
N ILE A 177 -5.90 10.18 5.49
CA ILE A 177 -4.55 10.33 6.05
C ILE A 177 -4.01 11.76 5.89
N PRO A 178 -3.12 12.21 6.81
CA PRO A 178 -2.47 13.51 6.73
C PRO A 178 -1.76 13.75 5.39
N ALA A 179 -1.83 14.97 4.89
CA ALA A 179 -1.26 15.34 3.59
C ALA A 179 0.26 15.13 3.51
N SER A 180 0.98 15.46 4.60
CA SER A 180 2.43 15.26 4.72
C SER A 180 2.82 13.78 4.67
N TYR A 181 2.04 12.90 5.31
CA TYR A 181 2.26 11.46 5.26
C TYR A 181 1.93 10.90 3.86
N LEU A 182 0.86 11.37 3.21
CA LEU A 182 0.54 10.99 1.84
C LEU A 182 1.66 11.39 0.86
N ALA A 183 2.24 12.58 1.02
CA ALA A 183 3.38 13.04 0.21
C ALA A 183 4.59 12.12 0.39
N LYS A 184 4.88 11.65 1.62
CA LYS A 184 5.91 10.63 1.87
C LYS A 184 5.60 9.32 1.15
N LEU A 185 4.35 8.84 1.18
CA LEU A 185 3.98 7.63 0.42
C LEU A 185 4.22 7.82 -1.08
N ALA A 186 3.90 9.01 -1.60
CA ALA A 186 4.10 9.31 -3.02
C ALA A 186 5.56 9.14 -3.46
N THR A 187 6.52 9.57 -2.64
CA THR A 187 7.96 9.41 -2.94
C THR A 187 8.44 7.95 -2.92
N ARG A 188 7.72 7.05 -2.24
CA ARG A 188 8.04 5.61 -2.19
C ARG A 188 7.50 4.86 -3.41
N VAL A 189 6.42 5.37 -4.00
CA VAL A 189 5.70 4.72 -5.11
C VAL A 189 6.19 5.22 -6.46
N ALA A 190 6.28 6.54 -6.63
CA ALA A 190 6.53 7.15 -7.93
C ALA A 190 8.00 6.97 -8.35
N VAL A 191 8.22 6.38 -9.53
CA VAL A 191 9.54 6.37 -10.16
C VAL A 191 9.87 7.77 -10.68
N SER A 192 11.06 8.28 -10.39
CA SER A 192 11.49 9.60 -10.85
C SER A 192 11.65 9.67 -12.38
N ASP A 193 11.50 10.87 -12.94
CA ASP A 193 11.88 11.27 -14.31
C ASP A 193 11.12 10.59 -15.48
N GLY A 194 9.85 10.22 -15.30
CA GLY A 194 9.04 9.65 -16.41
C GLY A 194 9.52 8.28 -16.89
N ARG A 195 10.38 7.63 -16.11
CA ARG A 195 11.03 6.35 -16.40
C ARG A 195 10.14 5.13 -16.21
N THR A 196 8.82 5.29 -16.16
CA THR A 196 7.85 4.21 -15.91
C THR A 196 8.14 2.98 -16.78
N PHE A 197 8.32 3.17 -18.10
CA PHE A 197 8.56 2.06 -19.02
C PHE A 197 10.00 1.53 -19.00
N SER A 198 10.99 2.36 -18.64
CA SER A 198 12.38 1.92 -18.50
C SER A 198 12.56 0.88 -17.38
N SER A 199 11.67 0.89 -16.38
CA SER A 199 11.61 -0.14 -15.34
C SER A 199 11.11 -1.50 -15.84
N ARG A 200 10.72 -1.60 -17.13
CA ARG A 200 10.15 -2.78 -17.79
C ARG A 200 9.01 -3.42 -16.97
N PRO A 201 7.90 -2.69 -16.76
CA PRO A 201 6.78 -3.17 -15.97
C PRO A 201 6.22 -4.47 -16.54
N ARG A 202 5.93 -5.42 -15.65
CA ARG A 202 5.37 -6.72 -15.98
C ARG A 202 3.90 -6.75 -15.58
N ALA A 203 3.04 -6.82 -16.58
CA ALA A 203 1.60 -6.84 -16.37
C ALA A 203 1.01 -8.26 -16.40
N SER A 204 -0.03 -8.46 -15.59
CA SER A 204 -0.93 -9.59 -15.66
C SER A 204 -2.35 -9.07 -15.61
N LEU A 205 -3.14 -9.31 -16.66
CA LEU A 205 -4.57 -9.01 -16.68
C LEU A 205 -5.37 -10.27 -16.41
N ASP A 206 -6.45 -10.12 -15.65
CA ASP A 206 -7.53 -11.10 -15.53
C ASP A 206 -8.86 -10.36 -15.35
N LYS A 207 -9.88 -10.71 -16.16
CA LYS A 207 -11.17 -10.02 -16.37
C LYS A 207 -11.53 -8.95 -15.31
N GLY A 208 -11.35 -7.67 -15.66
CA GLY A 208 -11.70 -6.52 -14.81
C GLY A 208 -10.69 -6.19 -13.70
N THR A 209 -9.62 -6.96 -13.58
CA THR A 209 -8.52 -6.76 -12.63
C THR A 209 -7.17 -6.88 -13.31
N ALA A 210 -6.15 -6.24 -12.74
CA ALA A 210 -4.79 -6.37 -13.22
C ALA A 210 -3.77 -6.25 -12.08
N GLN A 211 -2.59 -6.83 -12.31
CA GLN A 211 -1.43 -6.62 -11.48
C GLN A 211 -0.27 -6.13 -12.35
N VAL A 212 0.35 -5.03 -11.95
CA VAL A 212 1.53 -4.49 -12.64
C VAL A 212 2.68 -4.40 -11.67
N ARG A 213 3.77 -5.10 -12.01
CA ARG A 213 4.98 -5.19 -11.20
C ARG A 213 6.09 -4.39 -11.84
N TYR A 214 6.75 -3.53 -11.09
CA TYR A 214 7.85 -2.70 -11.58
C TYR A 214 8.92 -2.51 -10.48
N ASN A 215 10.10 -2.03 -10.86
CA ASN A 215 11.15 -1.67 -9.91
C ASN A 215 10.95 -0.21 -9.49
N GLY A 216 10.44 -0.01 -8.28
CA GLY A 216 10.24 1.30 -7.66
C GLY A 216 11.45 1.76 -6.82
N PRO A 217 11.36 2.95 -6.21
CA PRO A 217 12.43 3.53 -5.38
C PRO A 217 12.95 2.62 -4.25
N GLU A 218 12.07 1.82 -3.64
CA GLU A 218 12.41 0.94 -2.52
C GLU A 218 12.60 -0.54 -2.92
N GLY A 219 12.59 -0.83 -4.22
CA GLY A 219 12.64 -2.20 -4.74
C GLY A 219 11.39 -2.57 -5.54
N GLU A 220 11.10 -3.87 -5.62
CA GLU A 220 9.97 -4.34 -6.40
C GLU A 220 8.65 -3.83 -5.81
N THR A 221 7.81 -3.22 -6.64
CA THR A 221 6.50 -2.69 -6.28
C THR A 221 5.43 -3.34 -7.16
N VAL A 222 4.30 -3.70 -6.57
CA VAL A 222 3.16 -4.29 -7.27
C VAL A 222 1.95 -3.37 -7.12
N LEU A 223 1.41 -2.92 -8.24
CA LEU A 223 0.12 -2.24 -8.30
C LEU A 223 -0.96 -3.30 -8.53
N ALA A 224 -1.98 -3.31 -7.67
CA ALA A 224 -3.25 -3.97 -7.96
C ALA A 224 -4.17 -2.93 -8.59
N LEU A 225 -4.72 -3.23 -9.76
CA LEU A 225 -5.64 -2.36 -10.49
C LEU A 225 -6.97 -3.05 -10.70
N ILE A 226 -8.03 -2.25 -10.73
CA ILE A 226 -9.37 -2.67 -11.11
C ILE A 226 -9.88 -1.75 -12.22
N GLN A 227 -10.80 -2.27 -13.03
CA GLN A 227 -11.44 -1.49 -14.07
C GLN A 227 -12.71 -0.84 -13.54
N GLU A 228 -12.70 0.48 -13.37
CA GLU A 228 -13.84 1.30 -12.93
C GLU A 228 -14.25 2.25 -14.06
N SER A 229 -15.54 2.26 -14.43
CA SER A 229 -16.04 3.11 -15.53
C SER A 229 -15.22 2.98 -16.83
N LYS A 230 -14.80 1.74 -17.16
CA LYS A 230 -13.93 1.40 -18.30
C LYS A 230 -12.51 1.98 -18.26
N GLN A 231 -12.05 2.47 -17.11
CA GLN A 231 -10.69 2.96 -16.92
C GLN A 231 -9.97 2.13 -15.85
N TRP A 232 -8.68 1.90 -16.04
CA TRP A 232 -7.86 1.25 -15.02
C TRP A 232 -7.57 2.22 -13.88
N ARG A 233 -7.88 1.80 -12.65
CA ARG A 233 -7.62 2.55 -11.43
C ARG A 233 -6.81 1.69 -10.48
N VAL A 234 -5.80 2.28 -9.84
CA VAL A 234 -5.01 1.57 -8.81
C VAL A 234 -5.87 1.40 -7.56
N ASP A 235 -6.02 0.17 -7.11
CA ASP A 235 -6.81 -0.21 -5.93
C ASP A 235 -5.91 -0.49 -4.72
N ASP A 236 -4.69 -1.00 -4.92
CA ASP A 236 -3.70 -1.12 -3.85
C ASP A 236 -2.28 -1.06 -4.42
N ILE A 237 -1.33 -0.74 -3.55
CA ILE A 237 0.10 -0.69 -3.85
C ILE A 237 0.79 -1.53 -2.80
N VAL A 238 1.57 -2.51 -3.25
CA VAL A 238 2.29 -3.42 -2.37
C VAL A 238 3.78 -3.29 -2.63
N PHE A 239 4.53 -2.90 -1.61
CA PHE A 239 5.98 -2.95 -1.64
C PHE A 239 6.42 -4.39 -1.33
N SER A 240 7.12 -5.02 -2.27
CA SER A 240 7.67 -6.36 -2.06
C SER A 240 8.72 -6.34 -0.96
N ALA A 241 8.83 -7.46 -0.26
CA ALA A 241 9.89 -7.66 0.71
C ALA A 241 11.21 -7.96 0.00
N ASN A 242 12.20 -7.07 0.16
CA ASN A 242 13.54 -7.27 -0.40
C ASN A 242 14.32 -8.42 0.29
N SER A 243 13.78 -9.00 1.36
CA SER A 243 14.33 -10.12 2.11
C SER A 243 13.24 -11.08 2.57
N THR A 244 13.58 -12.36 2.76
CA THR A 244 12.67 -13.40 3.26
C THR A 244 12.09 -13.09 4.66
N SER A 245 12.67 -12.15 5.39
CA SER A 245 12.27 -11.74 6.74
C SER A 245 11.28 -10.58 6.80
N ARG A 246 11.14 -9.78 5.73
CA ARG A 246 10.22 -8.64 5.71
C ARG A 246 8.88 -9.10 5.11
N GLN A 247 7.76 -8.63 5.64
CA GLN A 247 6.45 -8.88 5.02
C GLN A 247 6.19 -7.83 3.94
N PRO A 248 5.48 -8.17 2.85
CA PRO A 248 5.01 -7.18 1.89
C PRO A 248 4.15 -6.12 2.59
N GLU A 249 4.33 -4.86 2.20
CA GLU A 249 3.68 -3.71 2.82
C GLU A 249 2.61 -3.14 1.88
N SER A 250 1.33 -3.27 2.25
CA SER A 250 0.19 -2.72 1.49
C SER A 250 -0.09 -1.27 1.91
N VAL A 251 -0.14 -0.37 0.94
CA VAL A 251 -0.44 1.06 1.16
C VAL A 251 -1.90 1.24 1.59
N ARG A 252 -2.84 0.42 1.10
CA ARG A 252 -4.23 0.42 1.59
C ARG A 252 -4.32 0.08 3.08
N LEU A 253 -3.54 -0.90 3.54
CA LEU A 253 -3.46 -1.25 4.96
C LEU A 253 -2.76 -0.15 5.78
N LEU A 254 -1.65 0.42 5.27
CA LEU A 254 -0.99 1.57 5.88
C LEU A 254 -1.95 2.73 6.08
N ALA A 255 -2.70 3.10 5.04
CA ALA A 255 -3.66 4.19 5.10
C ALA A 255 -4.72 3.95 6.18
N SER A 256 -5.17 2.71 6.32
CA SER A 256 -6.13 2.32 7.36
C SER A 256 -5.54 2.40 8.79
N VAL A 257 -4.25 2.07 8.96
CA VAL A 257 -3.55 2.20 10.26
C VAL A 257 -3.36 3.68 10.61
N VAL A 258 -2.91 4.47 9.64
CA VAL A 258 -2.65 5.91 9.81
C VAL A 258 -3.93 6.70 10.06
N SER A 259 -5.02 6.42 9.34
CA SER A 259 -6.29 7.13 9.56
C SER A 259 -6.86 6.85 10.95
N ARG A 260 -6.71 5.62 11.45
CA ARG A 260 -7.15 5.24 12.80
C ARG A 260 -6.35 5.90 13.90
N ALA A 261 -5.03 5.99 13.74
CA ALA A 261 -4.19 6.75 14.68
C ALA A 261 -4.49 8.26 14.63
N THR A 262 -4.70 8.81 13.44
CA THR A 262 -5.09 10.22 13.23
C THR A 262 -6.39 10.51 13.98
N GLY A 263 -7.43 9.71 13.74
CA GLY A 263 -8.73 9.85 14.41
C GLY A 263 -8.65 9.66 15.92
N PHE A 264 -7.81 8.74 16.41
CA PHE A 264 -7.56 8.59 17.84
C PHE A 264 -6.92 9.82 18.46
N LEU A 265 -5.85 10.37 17.86
CA LEU A 265 -5.16 11.55 18.38
C LEU A 265 -6.07 12.78 18.37
N ASP A 266 -6.85 12.98 17.31
CA ASP A 266 -7.82 14.08 17.25
C ASP A 266 -8.89 13.93 18.33
N ALA A 267 -9.45 12.73 18.50
CA ALA A 267 -10.46 12.46 19.51
C ALA A 267 -9.90 12.63 20.93
N PHE A 268 -8.67 12.19 21.18
CA PHE A 268 -8.00 12.35 22.48
C PHE A 268 -7.81 13.82 22.82
N ASN A 269 -7.24 14.61 21.90
CA ASN A 269 -6.95 16.03 22.12
C ASN A 269 -8.22 16.89 22.23
N ARG A 270 -9.35 16.44 21.68
CA ARG A 270 -10.66 17.10 21.81
C ARG A 270 -11.50 16.56 22.96
N ALA A 271 -10.99 15.58 23.71
CA ALA A 271 -11.74 14.83 24.71
C ALA A 271 -13.06 14.21 24.20
N ASP A 272 -13.14 13.86 22.91
CA ASP A 272 -14.31 13.26 22.28
C ASP A 272 -14.36 11.75 22.57
N ARG A 273 -15.17 11.38 23.57
CA ARG A 273 -15.32 9.99 24.02
C ARG A 273 -15.94 9.08 22.96
N GLN A 274 -16.89 9.59 22.18
CA GLN A 274 -17.56 8.79 21.16
C GLN A 274 -16.56 8.43 20.04
N SER A 275 -15.80 9.41 19.57
CA SER A 275 -14.75 9.18 18.58
C SER A 275 -13.59 8.35 19.13
N LEU A 276 -13.25 8.49 20.42
CA LEU A 276 -12.27 7.61 21.08
C LEU A 276 -12.73 6.16 21.08
N GLN A 277 -13.99 5.89 21.42
CA GLN A 277 -14.56 4.55 21.37
C GLN A 277 -14.51 3.96 19.95
N ALA A 278 -14.74 4.81 18.93
CA ALA A 278 -14.70 4.40 17.53
C ALA A 278 -13.29 4.16 16.98
N ASN A 279 -12.22 4.61 17.64
CA ASN A 279 -10.83 4.47 17.15
C ASN A 279 -9.91 3.65 18.08
N ALA A 280 -10.29 3.48 19.34
CA ALA A 280 -9.60 2.63 20.30
C ALA A 280 -10.20 1.22 20.33
N SER A 281 -9.41 0.22 20.76
CA SER A 281 -9.91 -1.12 20.98
C SER A 281 -10.91 -1.14 22.14
N THR A 282 -11.84 -2.10 22.12
CA THR A 282 -12.87 -2.23 23.16
C THR A 282 -12.25 -2.36 24.55
N SER A 283 -11.16 -3.14 24.68
CA SER A 283 -10.45 -3.33 25.94
C SER A 283 -9.76 -2.05 26.40
N PHE A 284 -9.06 -1.36 25.50
CA PHE A 284 -8.36 -0.11 25.83
C PHE A 284 -9.34 1.01 26.18
N TYR A 285 -10.45 1.13 25.46
CA TYR A 285 -11.47 2.11 25.76
C TYR A 285 -12.14 1.84 27.11
N ASN A 286 -12.72 0.66 27.31
CA ASN A 286 -13.53 0.37 28.50
C ASN A 286 -12.70 0.36 29.79
N ASN A 287 -11.48 -0.18 29.75
CA ASN A 287 -10.67 -0.39 30.94
C ASN A 287 -9.83 0.85 31.31
N CYS A 288 -9.65 1.79 30.38
CA CYS A 288 -8.74 2.90 30.55
C CYS A 288 -9.42 4.21 30.12
N LEU A 289 -9.71 4.38 28.82
CA LEU A 289 -10.09 5.69 28.29
C LEU A 289 -11.49 6.14 28.71
N ALA A 290 -12.45 5.26 28.97
CA ALA A 290 -13.84 5.65 29.22
C ALA A 290 -14.02 6.54 30.46
N ARG A 291 -13.11 6.43 31.44
CA ARG A 291 -13.18 7.14 32.73
C ARG A 291 -11.93 7.97 33.04
N ALA A 292 -10.95 7.98 32.15
CA ALA A 292 -9.70 8.72 32.33
C ALA A 292 -9.91 10.24 32.26
N ASP A 293 -9.18 11.01 33.06
CA ASP A 293 -9.01 12.44 32.82
C ASP A 293 -7.96 12.65 31.72
N LEU A 294 -8.44 12.96 30.51
CA LEU A 294 -7.57 13.03 29.33
C LEU A 294 -6.60 14.22 29.38
N ASN A 295 -6.81 15.18 30.29
CA ASN A 295 -5.91 16.32 30.47
C ASN A 295 -4.64 15.97 31.27
N GLU A 296 -4.62 14.83 31.96
CA GLU A 296 -3.46 14.39 32.75
C GLU A 296 -2.25 14.07 31.85
N VAL A 297 -2.50 13.75 30.58
CA VAL A 297 -1.45 13.43 29.59
C VAL A 297 -1.65 14.26 28.34
N GLN A 298 -0.59 14.93 27.89
CA GLN A 298 -0.57 15.60 26.59
C GLN A 298 -0.02 14.65 25.52
N LEU A 299 -0.82 14.40 24.48
CA LEU A 299 -0.40 13.67 23.30
C LEU A 299 -0.19 14.65 22.13
N PRO A 300 0.64 14.30 21.13
CA PRO A 300 0.72 15.06 19.90
C PRO A 300 -0.64 15.16 19.21
N GLY A 301 -0.87 16.26 18.50
CA GLY A 301 -1.95 16.37 17.52
C GLY A 301 -1.74 15.43 16.35
N SER A 302 -2.80 15.14 15.59
CA SER A 302 -2.75 14.30 14.40
C SER A 302 -1.80 14.83 13.31
N THR A 303 -1.57 16.15 13.25
CA THR A 303 -0.61 16.79 12.35
C THR A 303 0.84 16.37 12.59
N ALA A 304 1.15 15.79 13.75
CA ALA A 304 2.47 15.23 14.03
C ALA A 304 2.71 13.90 13.27
N ILE A 305 1.66 13.27 12.74
CA ILE A 305 1.80 12.15 11.80
C ILE A 305 2.17 12.73 10.43
N ASP A 306 3.47 12.77 10.18
CA ASP A 306 4.08 13.44 9.03
C ASP A 306 5.03 12.54 8.24
N GLY A 307 5.81 13.14 7.33
CA GLY A 307 6.78 12.41 6.50
C GLY A 307 7.89 11.70 7.29
N THR A 308 8.13 12.07 8.55
CA THR A 308 9.14 11.43 9.41
C THR A 308 8.58 10.25 10.19
N THR A 309 7.25 10.13 10.27
CA THR A 309 6.57 9.08 11.04
C THR A 309 6.88 7.68 10.49
N GLU A 310 7.28 6.77 11.36
CA GLU A 310 7.54 5.37 11.02
C GLU A 310 6.29 4.53 11.27
N VAL A 311 5.92 3.69 10.32
CA VAL A 311 4.80 2.75 10.46
C VAL A 311 5.33 1.33 10.23
N ARG A 312 5.04 0.45 11.18
CA ARG A 312 5.44 -0.96 11.13
C ARG A 312 4.20 -1.82 11.01
N LEU A 313 3.90 -2.27 9.79
CA LEU A 313 2.80 -3.19 9.56
C LEU A 313 3.19 -4.62 9.93
N GLN A 314 2.33 -5.27 10.71
CA GLN A 314 2.39 -6.71 10.96
C GLN A 314 1.01 -7.34 10.79
N LYS A 315 0.94 -8.68 10.78
CA LYS A 315 -0.30 -9.41 10.46
C LYS A 315 -1.44 -9.12 11.43
N THR A 316 -1.13 -9.00 12.72
CA THR A 316 -2.13 -8.89 13.80
C THR A 316 -2.04 -7.56 14.56
N PHE A 317 -0.87 -6.93 14.57
CA PHE A 317 -0.65 -5.62 15.18
C PHE A 317 0.14 -4.72 14.26
N SER A 318 0.09 -3.42 14.51
CA SER A 318 0.88 -2.43 13.79
C SER A 318 1.26 -1.31 14.74
N ASP A 319 2.47 -0.78 14.57
CA ASP A 319 2.94 0.34 15.38
C ASP A 319 3.12 1.58 14.52
N ILE A 320 2.70 2.73 15.05
CA ILE A 320 3.04 4.05 14.52
C ILE A 320 3.96 4.72 15.52
N VAL A 321 5.12 5.19 15.08
CA VAL A 321 6.10 5.89 15.90
C VAL A 321 6.24 7.32 15.42
N ILE A 322 5.81 8.26 16.27
CA ILE A 322 5.90 9.70 16.06
C ILE A 322 7.08 10.21 16.89
N LYS A 323 8.10 10.73 16.22
CA LYS A 323 9.28 11.32 16.88
C LYS A 323 8.99 12.78 17.24
N GLN A 324 9.41 13.18 18.43
CA GLN A 324 9.32 14.54 18.94
C GLN A 324 10.71 15.00 19.38
N SER A 325 10.88 16.30 19.65
CA SER A 325 12.17 16.84 20.09
C SER A 325 12.63 16.28 21.44
N ALA A 326 11.70 16.04 22.38
CA ALA A 326 11.98 15.57 23.73
C ALA A 326 11.77 14.06 23.94
N GLY A 327 11.30 13.33 22.91
CA GLY A 327 10.87 11.94 23.08
C GLY A 327 10.24 11.33 21.84
N LEU A 328 9.53 10.23 22.03
CA LEU A 328 8.66 9.64 21.01
C LEU A 328 7.34 9.17 21.59
N VAL A 329 6.33 9.14 20.73
CA VAL A 329 5.03 8.54 21.02
C VAL A 329 4.82 7.37 20.06
N ARG A 330 4.63 6.18 20.63
CA ARG A 330 4.27 4.97 19.89
C ARG A 330 2.79 4.66 20.13
N LEU A 331 2.02 4.61 19.06
CA LEU A 331 0.66 4.07 19.06
C LEU A 331 0.73 2.62 18.58
N SER A 332 0.29 1.70 19.43
CA SER A 332 0.17 0.29 19.06
C SER A 332 -1.29 0.02 18.69
N LEU A 333 -1.50 -0.49 17.49
CA LEU A 333 -2.80 -0.82 16.94
C LEU A 333 -2.94 -2.33 16.79
N GLU A 334 -4.12 -2.84 17.10
CA GLU A 334 -4.49 -4.23 16.85
C GLU A 334 -5.52 -4.30 15.72
N ARG A 335 -5.45 -5.37 14.93
CA ARG A 335 -6.50 -5.68 13.97
C ARG A 335 -7.71 -6.21 14.72
N GLU A 336 -8.90 -5.68 14.43
CA GLU A 336 -10.13 -6.19 15.02
C GLU A 336 -10.30 -7.68 14.68
N PRO A 337 -10.63 -8.54 15.67
CA PRO A 337 -11.00 -9.92 15.40
C PRO A 337 -12.28 -9.94 14.56
N ALA A 338 -12.34 -10.83 13.57
CA ALA A 338 -13.55 -11.08 12.82
C ALA A 338 -14.62 -11.69 13.76
N SER A 339 -15.85 -11.20 13.69
CA SER A 339 -16.97 -11.81 14.46
C SER A 339 -17.35 -13.19 13.91
N ASP A 340 -17.02 -13.46 12.65
CA ASP A 340 -17.16 -14.75 11.98
C ASP A 340 -15.80 -15.16 11.39
N PRO A 341 -15.25 -16.35 11.68
CA PRO A 341 -14.03 -16.86 11.08
C PRO A 341 -14.04 -16.91 9.53
N LYS A 342 -15.23 -16.89 8.90
CA LYS A 342 -15.42 -16.87 7.44
C LYS A 342 -15.55 -15.46 6.87
N ASP A 343 -15.65 -14.43 7.71
CA ASP A 343 -15.70 -13.03 7.31
C ASP A 343 -14.29 -12.58 6.88
N THR A 344 -14.06 -12.60 5.57
CA THR A 344 -12.81 -12.13 4.94
C THR A 344 -12.79 -10.62 4.76
N SER A 345 -13.81 -9.89 5.22
CA SER A 345 -13.77 -8.43 5.20
C SER A 345 -12.62 -7.95 6.07
N VAL A 346 -11.80 -7.06 5.51
CA VAL A 346 -10.69 -6.44 6.25
C VAL A 346 -11.30 -5.53 7.32
N ARG A 347 -11.49 -6.06 8.53
CA ARG A 347 -11.81 -5.24 9.69
C ARG A 347 -10.64 -4.33 10.01
N GLY A 348 -10.98 -3.15 10.51
CA GLY A 348 -10.03 -2.06 10.67
C GLY A 348 -8.98 -2.35 11.73
N PHE A 349 -8.02 -1.44 11.84
CA PHE A 349 -7.14 -1.36 12.98
C PHE A 349 -7.75 -0.47 14.06
N ARG A 350 -7.46 -0.76 15.33
CA ARG A 350 -7.84 0.08 16.47
C ARG A 350 -6.66 0.29 17.37
N VAL A 351 -6.54 1.48 17.95
CA VAL A 351 -5.48 1.79 18.91
C VAL A 351 -5.71 1.00 20.19
N ALA A 352 -4.76 0.15 20.57
CA ALA A 352 -4.83 -0.71 21.74
C ALA A 352 -3.99 -0.19 22.92
N GLU A 353 -2.96 0.61 22.65
CA GLU A 353 -2.13 1.23 23.68
C GLU A 353 -1.39 2.44 23.10
N VAL A 354 -1.05 3.39 23.98
CA VAL A 354 -0.15 4.50 23.66
C VAL A 354 1.04 4.47 24.63
N THR A 355 2.24 4.42 24.08
CA THR A 355 3.49 4.45 24.83
C THR A 355 4.21 5.76 24.56
N MET A 356 4.61 6.47 25.62
CA MET A 356 5.41 7.68 25.56
C MET A 356 6.80 7.38 26.12
N VAL A 357 7.84 7.76 25.39
CA VAL A 357 9.23 7.63 25.83
C VAL A 357 9.87 9.01 25.89
N ASP A 358 10.42 9.35 27.03
CA ASP A 358 11.16 10.60 27.26
C ASP A 358 12.66 10.36 27.05
N PHE A 359 13.31 11.13 26.17
CA PHE A 359 14.73 10.92 25.86
C PHE A 359 15.68 11.39 26.97
N GLY A 360 15.29 12.42 27.74
CA GLY A 360 16.12 12.96 28.81
C GLY A 360 16.20 12.01 30.01
N THR A 361 15.09 11.35 30.34
CA THR A 361 15.00 10.43 31.48
C THR A 361 15.09 8.96 31.11
N GLN A 362 15.01 8.63 29.81
CA GLN A 362 14.88 7.26 29.29
C GLN A 362 13.66 6.52 29.87
N GLN A 363 12.66 7.24 30.38
CA GLN A 363 11.47 6.64 30.97
C GLN A 363 10.42 6.30 29.91
N GLU A 364 9.91 5.07 29.96
CA GLU A 364 8.74 4.62 29.20
C GLU A 364 7.49 4.70 30.08
N ARG A 365 6.45 5.39 29.59
CA ARG A 365 5.14 5.48 30.24
C ARG A 365 4.06 5.00 29.29
N ARG A 366 3.23 4.05 29.75
CA ARG A 366 2.03 3.60 29.02
C ARG A 366 0.82 4.39 29.48
N LEU A 367 -0.01 4.82 28.54
CA LEU A 367 -1.18 5.64 28.83
C LEU A 367 -2.15 4.90 29.75
N SER A 368 -2.36 3.60 29.53
CA SER A 368 -3.14 2.75 30.43
C SER A 368 -2.61 2.72 31.86
N ALA A 369 -1.28 2.71 32.04
CA ALA A 369 -0.67 2.70 33.35
C ALA A 369 -0.84 4.03 34.09
N VAL A 370 -0.77 5.16 33.36
CA VAL A 370 -0.98 6.50 33.94
C VAL A 370 -2.41 6.62 34.46
N PHE A 371 -3.42 6.41 33.60
CA PHE A 371 -4.82 6.60 34.00
C PHE A 371 -5.32 5.59 35.03
N THR A 372 -4.74 4.39 35.09
CA THR A 372 -5.13 3.38 36.09
C THR A 372 -4.29 3.43 37.37
N ALA A 373 -3.25 4.28 37.45
CA ALA A 373 -2.34 4.34 38.59
C ALA A 373 -3.08 4.63 39.91
N HIS A 374 -3.98 5.62 39.91
CA HIS A 374 -4.75 5.96 41.12
C HIS A 374 -5.69 4.84 41.57
N ALA A 375 -6.35 4.16 40.62
CA ALA A 375 -7.21 3.02 40.93
C ALA A 375 -6.39 1.85 41.50
N ARG A 376 -5.25 1.53 40.88
CA ARG A 376 -4.31 0.50 41.38
C ARG A 376 -3.77 0.85 42.76
N MET A 377 -3.41 2.11 42.99
CA MET A 377 -2.96 2.59 44.30
C MET A 377 -4.06 2.42 45.36
N ARG A 378 -5.32 2.74 45.05
CA ARG A 378 -6.45 2.55 45.99
C ARG A 378 -6.70 1.08 46.30
N LEU A 379 -6.63 0.20 45.29
CA LEU A 379 -6.76 -1.25 45.48
C LEU A 379 -5.62 -1.78 46.35
N PHE A 380 -4.39 -1.35 46.08
CA PHE A 380 -3.21 -1.69 46.87
C PHE A 380 -3.36 -1.22 48.32
N LEU A 381 -3.72 0.04 48.57
CA LEU A 381 -3.96 0.56 49.93
C LEU A 381 -5.10 -0.17 50.66
N THR A 382 -6.13 -0.58 49.93
CA THR A 382 -7.23 -1.38 50.50
C THR A 382 -6.74 -2.77 50.90
N ALA A 383 -5.89 -3.39 50.06
CA ALA A 383 -5.26 -4.67 50.37
C ALA A 383 -4.30 -4.56 51.57
N VAL A 384 -3.54 -3.47 51.68
CA VAL A 384 -2.70 -3.16 52.85
C VAL A 384 -3.55 -3.13 54.12
N ARG A 385 -4.65 -2.36 54.13
CA ARG A 385 -5.53 -2.22 55.31
C ARG A 385 -6.21 -3.53 55.72
N LYS A 386 -6.46 -4.43 54.77
CA LYS A 386 -7.11 -5.72 55.01
C LYS A 386 -6.12 -6.85 55.32
N ASN A 387 -4.80 -6.57 55.30
CA ASN A 387 -3.75 -7.59 55.36
C ASN A 387 -3.95 -8.71 54.32
N ASP A 388 -4.42 -8.35 53.12
CA ASP A 388 -4.73 -9.32 52.06
C ASP A 388 -3.47 -9.56 51.19
N LEU A 389 -2.66 -10.55 51.60
CA LEU A 389 -1.42 -10.90 50.91
C LEU A 389 -1.62 -11.30 49.42
N PRO A 390 -2.63 -12.13 49.06
CA PRO A 390 -2.95 -12.39 47.66
C PRO A 390 -3.24 -11.12 46.86
N ALA A 391 -4.06 -10.21 47.38
CA ALA A 391 -4.37 -8.97 46.69
C ALA A 391 -3.16 -8.01 46.61
N LEU A 392 -2.32 -7.93 47.65
CA LEU A 392 -1.06 -7.18 47.61
C LEU A 392 -0.13 -7.70 46.53
N ARG A 393 -0.04 -9.03 46.41
CA ARG A 393 0.74 -9.67 45.35
C ARG A 393 0.18 -9.34 43.98
N HIS A 394 -1.13 -9.44 43.81
CA HIS A 394 -1.78 -9.15 42.54
C HIS A 394 -1.63 -7.68 42.08
N ASN A 395 -1.59 -6.73 43.02
CA ASN A 395 -1.50 -5.30 42.73
C ASN A 395 -0.06 -4.74 42.71
N SER A 396 0.96 -5.60 42.82
CA SER A 396 2.36 -5.19 42.82
C SER A 396 3.08 -5.59 41.54
N SER A 397 4.16 -4.87 41.19
CA SER A 397 5.03 -5.26 40.08
C SER A 397 5.67 -6.64 40.34
N SER A 398 6.05 -7.35 39.28
CA SER A 398 6.69 -8.67 39.43
C SER A 398 7.99 -8.62 40.24
N ASP A 399 8.80 -7.56 40.07
CA ASP A 399 10.06 -7.41 40.81
C ASP A 399 9.80 -7.15 42.31
N PHE A 400 8.88 -6.24 42.63
CA PHE A 400 8.50 -5.97 44.02
C PHE A 400 7.88 -7.21 44.69
N ASN A 401 7.07 -7.97 43.96
CA ASN A 401 6.56 -9.26 44.40
C ASN A 401 7.67 -10.24 44.77
N ASN A 402 8.65 -10.40 43.89
CA ASN A 402 9.74 -11.35 44.09
C ASN A 402 10.64 -10.96 45.27
N ARG A 403 10.89 -9.66 45.44
CA ARG A 403 11.77 -9.15 46.50
C ARG A 403 11.09 -9.04 47.85
N VAL A 404 9.81 -8.67 47.88
CA VAL A 404 9.08 -8.36 49.11
C VAL A 404 8.04 -9.44 49.39
N TRP A 405 6.97 -9.51 48.59
CA TRP A 405 5.80 -10.30 48.97
C TRP A 405 5.99 -11.81 48.95
N LYS A 406 6.94 -12.35 48.18
CA LYS A 406 7.30 -13.77 48.23
C LYS A 406 8.09 -14.15 49.49
N GLN A 407 8.75 -13.18 50.13
CA GLN A 407 9.49 -13.39 51.38
C GLN A 407 8.59 -13.27 52.62
N VAL A 408 7.40 -12.69 52.46
CA VAL A 408 6.44 -12.49 53.56
C VAL A 408 5.46 -13.66 53.63
N THR A 409 5.34 -14.26 54.81
CA THR A 409 4.29 -15.25 55.12
C THR A 409 3.02 -14.54 55.62
N PRO A 410 1.81 -15.13 55.42
CA PRO A 410 0.55 -14.50 55.84
C PRO A 410 0.51 -14.10 57.32
N VAL A 411 1.20 -14.86 58.18
CA VAL A 411 1.27 -14.63 59.63
C VAL A 411 2.08 -13.37 59.98
N LEU A 412 3.14 -13.07 59.22
CA LEU A 412 4.01 -11.92 59.45
C LEU A 412 3.48 -10.62 58.82
N LEU A 413 2.50 -10.71 57.91
CA LEU A 413 2.02 -9.55 57.17
C LEU A 413 1.41 -8.45 58.08
N PRO A 414 0.57 -8.75 59.10
CA PRO A 414 0.05 -7.73 59.99
C PRO A 414 1.13 -7.02 60.81
N GLU A 415 2.21 -7.73 61.20
CA GLU A 415 3.32 -7.14 61.94
C GLU A 415 4.15 -6.18 61.08
N ILE A 416 4.36 -6.54 59.80
CA ILE A 416 5.11 -5.74 58.83
C ILE A 416 4.31 -4.50 58.42
N LEU A 417 2.98 -4.61 58.28
CA LEU A 417 2.12 -3.51 57.83
C LEU A 417 1.58 -2.64 58.97
N ASN A 418 1.59 -3.11 60.22
CA ASN A 418 1.29 -2.30 61.39
C ASN A 418 2.42 -1.32 61.67
N TRP A 419 2.36 -0.16 61.01
CA TRP A 419 3.17 0.99 61.40
C TRP A 419 2.82 1.37 62.84
N PRO A 420 3.79 1.44 63.78
CA PRO A 420 3.49 1.68 65.18
C PRO A 420 2.85 3.06 65.35
N SER A 421 1.80 3.12 66.18
CA SER A 421 1.03 4.30 66.59
C SER A 421 1.86 5.43 67.23
N ARG A 422 3.20 5.37 67.22
CA ARG A 422 4.13 6.33 67.84
C ARG A 422 4.36 7.63 67.05
N MET A 423 3.83 7.77 65.83
CA MET A 423 3.83 9.05 65.09
C MET A 423 2.46 9.75 65.07
N ARG A 424 1.58 9.47 66.05
CA ARG A 424 0.33 10.23 66.27
C ARG A 424 0.42 11.18 67.48
N SER A 425 1.58 11.79 67.70
CA SER A 425 1.71 12.90 68.66
C SER A 425 1.92 14.20 67.88
N PRO A 426 1.00 15.19 67.96
CA PRO A 426 1.14 16.47 67.26
C PRO A 426 2.15 17.43 67.94
N THR A 427 3.09 16.94 68.75
CA THR A 427 4.00 17.78 69.56
C THR A 427 5.45 17.84 69.09
N CYS A 428 5.81 17.26 67.94
CA CYS A 428 7.15 17.42 67.36
C CYS A 428 7.12 18.34 66.13
N TRP A 429 6.53 19.53 66.27
CA TRP A 429 6.80 20.68 65.41
C TRP A 429 7.19 21.86 66.31
N GLY A 430 8.49 22.16 66.35
CA GLY A 430 9.11 23.28 67.06
C GLY A 430 10.58 23.43 66.64
N PRO A 431 11.14 24.64 66.61
CA PRO A 431 11.58 25.27 65.37
C PRO A 431 13.03 24.97 64.98
N PHE A 432 13.28 24.91 63.67
CA PHE A 432 14.61 25.04 63.09
C PHE A 432 15.19 26.41 63.48
N SER A 433 16.18 26.43 64.38
CA SER A 433 17.01 27.61 64.60
C SER A 433 18.49 27.26 64.72
N LYS A 434 19.27 27.94 63.88
CA LYS A 434 20.69 28.31 63.98
C LYS A 434 21.72 27.18 64.05
N GLY A 435 22.15 26.73 62.86
CA GLY A 435 23.47 26.15 62.66
C GLY A 435 24.57 27.17 62.96
N ARG A 436 25.52 26.76 63.82
CA ARG A 436 26.75 27.49 64.14
C ARG A 436 27.70 27.52 62.93
N SER A 437 28.35 28.66 62.77
CA SER A 437 29.41 28.96 61.79
C SER A 437 30.60 28.00 61.80
N PRO A 438 31.29 27.82 60.66
CA PRO A 438 32.63 27.24 60.62
C PRO A 438 33.68 28.27 61.05
N ARG A 439 34.69 27.82 61.79
CA ARG A 439 35.88 28.58 62.17
C ARG A 439 36.72 28.91 60.93
N SER A 440 37.04 30.19 60.75
CA SER A 440 38.05 30.69 59.80
C SER A 440 39.49 30.41 60.29
N PRO A 441 40.48 30.28 59.39
CA PRO A 441 41.89 30.33 59.75
C PRO A 441 42.37 31.79 59.90
N SER A 442 43.24 32.01 60.88
CA SER A 442 43.86 33.28 61.22
C SER A 442 44.96 33.68 60.21
N HIS A 443 44.80 34.84 59.57
CA HIS A 443 45.92 35.64 59.05
C HIS A 443 46.03 36.93 59.89
N ARG A 444 47.09 37.03 60.70
CA ARG A 444 47.77 38.31 61.01
C ARG A 444 48.73 38.57 59.85
N GLY A 445 49.00 39.77 59.37
CA GLY A 445 48.62 41.12 59.75
C GLY A 445 49.51 42.06 58.92
N HIS A 446 48.95 43.17 58.44
CA HIS A 446 49.70 44.24 57.78
C HIS A 446 50.62 44.95 58.77
N ARG A 447 51.80 45.41 58.29
CA ARG A 447 52.28 46.79 58.48
C ARG A 447 53.46 47.11 57.55
N HIS A 448 53.34 48.30 56.95
CA HIS A 448 54.28 49.12 56.17
C HIS A 448 54.67 48.67 54.77
#